data_AF-A0A9P7TB69-F1
#
_entry.id   AF-A0A9P7TB69-F1
#
_cell.length_a   1.000
_cell.length_b   1.000
_cell.length_c   1.000
_cell.angle_alpha   90.00
_cell.angle_beta   90.00
_cell.angle_gamma   90.00
#
_symmetry.space_group_name_H-M   'P 1'
#
loop_
_entity.id
_entity.type
_entity.pdbx_description
1 polymer ?
#
loop_
_entity_poly.entity_id
_entity_poly.type
_entity_poly.pdbx_seq_one_letter_code
_entity_poly.pdbx_strand_id
1 'polypeptide(L)'
;MAPKAKAGGKGNAAESKADQRPPEPAPETVDQRTTQRFYQTNPAEKRFEEVGFPGLTPQEKTAYTYTKLVLPVIDHRVPLSNKAEREYWKQVTKDGLPIRRLRKDYVWGKDKSGRDIGTYKLEDFQHRTLQQARLSALDILHHQFLSKRKTTLANGCDMSEQEIVDEKMRRKEMSALRKELYGQITGSLANDPEWDDVIPIPHSEPADALAQIAYPDDYAEGVSYLRAVMAAQECSPRCLRLTEHIISMNPAHYTVWLYRFKIVQTLQLPIPEEINWLNEVAMSNLKNYQIWHHRQLLMDHYVPSIASEKETVAKLARTEIQFVNTMLEEDAKNYHVWSYRQYLVKKLGMWNMTELAATQNLIEDDIRNNSAWAHRFFLIFSDPAMCTADLPATAHDPKVPASVVDSELGYAKEKIVLAPQNQSSWNYLRGVLTKGGRSFSDVVEFSSQFVTCLGEEGEDVKSSHALEMLADAYVQSGDTAKAKVYLQRLWEKWDPIREGYWKHRAAELEAEA
;
A
#
# COMPACT_ATOMS: atom_id res chain seq x y z
N MET A 1 -57.47 -9.11 -21.06
CA MET A 1 -58.65 -9.47 -20.24
C MET A 1 -58.79 -10.98 -20.25
N ALA A 2 -58.58 -11.63 -19.11
CA ALA A 2 -58.79 -13.07 -18.97
C ALA A 2 -60.30 -13.35 -18.82
N PRO A 3 -60.90 -14.33 -19.54
CA PRO A 3 -62.27 -14.70 -19.28
C PRO A 3 -62.35 -15.60 -18.04
N LYS A 4 -63.31 -15.26 -17.17
CA LYS A 4 -63.68 -15.94 -15.93
C LYS A 4 -63.99 -17.43 -16.14
N ALA A 5 -63.54 -18.26 -15.20
CA ALA A 5 -63.91 -19.66 -15.10
C ALA A 5 -65.43 -19.81 -14.85
N LYS A 6 -66.09 -20.64 -15.66
CA LYS A 6 -67.48 -21.08 -15.43
C LYS A 6 -67.45 -22.49 -14.87
N ALA A 7 -68.05 -22.66 -13.69
CA ALA A 7 -68.34 -23.95 -13.10
C ALA A 7 -69.51 -24.63 -13.83
N GLY A 8 -69.44 -25.97 -13.95
CA GLY A 8 -70.60 -26.83 -14.18
C GLY A 8 -70.55 -27.67 -15.46
N GLY A 9 -70.24 -28.95 -15.30
CA GLY A 9 -70.46 -29.99 -16.32
C GLY A 9 -69.95 -31.34 -15.86
N LYS A 10 -70.84 -32.18 -15.32
CA LYS A 10 -70.60 -33.59 -14.97
C LYS A 10 -70.02 -34.32 -16.18
N GLY A 11 -68.72 -34.60 -16.17
CA GLY A 11 -68.05 -35.50 -17.09
C GLY A 11 -67.84 -36.84 -16.42
N ASN A 12 -68.29 -37.91 -17.08
CA ASN A 12 -68.15 -39.30 -16.67
C ASN A 12 -66.77 -39.59 -16.08
N ALA A 13 -66.75 -40.18 -14.89
CA ALA A 13 -65.61 -40.93 -14.37
C ALA A 13 -65.35 -42.11 -15.30
N ALA A 14 -64.56 -41.87 -16.36
CA ALA A 14 -63.76 -42.92 -16.95
C ALA A 14 -62.55 -43.05 -16.02
N GLU A 15 -62.55 -44.10 -15.21
CA GLU A 15 -61.37 -44.58 -14.50
C GLU A 15 -60.23 -44.73 -15.52
N SER A 16 -59.36 -43.72 -15.59
CA SER A 16 -58.09 -43.87 -16.27
C SER A 16 -57.31 -44.87 -15.43
N LYS A 17 -57.08 -46.07 -15.99
CA LYS A 17 -56.15 -47.06 -15.47
C LYS A 17 -54.96 -46.35 -14.82
N ALA A 18 -54.85 -46.48 -13.50
CA ALA A 18 -53.70 -46.03 -12.76
C ALA A 18 -52.45 -46.56 -13.46
N ASP A 19 -51.62 -45.65 -13.92
CA ASP A 19 -50.33 -45.91 -14.52
C ASP A 19 -49.52 -46.71 -13.49
N GLN A 20 -49.38 -48.02 -13.67
CA GLN A 20 -48.60 -48.93 -12.80
C GLN A 20 -47.09 -48.70 -13.02
N ARG A 21 -46.65 -47.45 -13.06
CA ARG A 21 -45.23 -47.10 -13.05
C ARG A 21 -44.78 -47.03 -11.59
N PRO A 22 -43.64 -47.65 -11.23
CA PRO A 22 -43.09 -47.50 -9.88
C PRO A 22 -42.90 -46.01 -9.56
N PRO A 23 -43.08 -45.58 -8.30
CA PRO A 23 -42.85 -44.20 -7.91
C PRO A 23 -41.42 -43.82 -8.31
N GLU A 24 -41.27 -42.72 -9.05
CA GLU A 24 -39.95 -42.22 -9.40
C GLU A 24 -39.11 -42.02 -8.12
N PRO A 25 -37.82 -42.39 -8.13
CA PRO A 25 -36.96 -42.22 -6.97
C PRO A 25 -36.95 -40.75 -6.55
N ALA A 26 -36.91 -40.50 -5.24
CA ALA A 26 -36.84 -39.16 -4.71
C ALA A 26 -35.54 -38.49 -5.20
N PRO A 27 -35.59 -37.24 -5.69
CA PRO A 27 -34.41 -36.57 -6.20
C PRO A 27 -33.42 -36.30 -5.05
N GLU A 28 -32.18 -36.74 -5.21
CA GLU A 28 -31.10 -36.52 -4.24
C GLU A 28 -30.44 -35.16 -4.48
N THR A 29 -30.37 -34.73 -5.75
CA THR A 29 -29.76 -33.45 -6.15
C THR A 29 -30.75 -32.43 -6.68
N VAL A 30 -30.32 -31.17 -6.72
CA VAL A 30 -31.12 -30.08 -7.29
C VAL A 30 -31.39 -30.32 -8.78
N ASP A 31 -30.43 -30.81 -9.56
CA ASP A 31 -30.62 -31.12 -10.98
C ASP A 31 -31.57 -32.29 -11.22
N GLN A 32 -31.51 -33.33 -10.38
CA GLN A 32 -32.49 -34.41 -10.44
C GLN A 32 -33.90 -33.88 -10.16
N ARG A 33 -34.06 -33.00 -9.15
CA ARG A 33 -35.34 -32.35 -8.85
C ARG A 33 -35.81 -31.43 -9.99
N THR A 34 -34.90 -30.68 -10.61
CA THR A 34 -35.20 -29.82 -11.76
C THR A 34 -35.63 -30.65 -12.95
N THR A 35 -34.92 -31.74 -13.25
CA THR A 35 -35.25 -32.70 -14.32
C THR A 35 -36.61 -33.35 -14.09
N GLN A 36 -36.89 -33.77 -12.86
CA GLN A 36 -38.17 -34.34 -12.49
C GLN A 36 -39.32 -33.33 -12.69
N ARG A 37 -39.16 -32.08 -12.19
CA ARG A 37 -40.15 -31.01 -12.41
C ARG A 37 -40.31 -30.64 -13.88
N PHE A 38 -39.22 -30.70 -14.66
CA PHE A 38 -39.28 -30.48 -16.10
C PHE A 38 -40.22 -31.48 -16.75
N TYR A 39 -40.06 -32.78 -16.49
CA TYR A 39 -40.94 -33.80 -17.07
C TYR A 39 -42.37 -33.77 -16.51
N GLN A 40 -42.56 -33.40 -15.24
CA GLN A 40 -43.90 -33.16 -14.67
C GLN A 40 -44.65 -32.05 -15.41
N THR A 41 -43.94 -31.02 -15.88
CA THR A 41 -44.52 -29.91 -16.65
C THR A 41 -44.45 -30.12 -18.16
N ASN A 42 -43.75 -31.15 -18.64
CA ASN A 42 -43.58 -31.48 -20.06
C ASN A 42 -43.82 -32.98 -20.32
N PRO A 43 -45.03 -33.52 -20.05
CA PRO A 43 -45.30 -34.96 -20.20
C PRO A 43 -45.16 -35.45 -21.65
N ALA A 44 -45.55 -34.63 -22.63
CA ALA A 44 -45.39 -34.95 -24.06
C ALA A 44 -43.90 -35.02 -24.47
N GLU A 45 -43.03 -34.23 -23.84
CA GLU A 45 -41.59 -34.28 -24.08
C GLU A 45 -40.97 -35.56 -23.51
N LYS A 46 -41.35 -35.91 -22.27
CA LYS A 46 -40.92 -37.17 -21.65
C LYS A 46 -41.27 -38.36 -22.54
N ARG A 47 -42.51 -38.39 -23.03
CA ARG A 47 -43.00 -39.44 -23.91
C ARG A 47 -42.25 -39.49 -25.23
N PHE A 48 -42.01 -38.33 -25.85
CA PHE A 48 -41.21 -38.23 -27.07
C PHE A 48 -39.79 -38.76 -26.88
N GLU A 49 -39.14 -38.48 -25.75
CA GLU A 49 -37.78 -38.96 -25.46
C GLU A 49 -37.74 -40.48 -25.17
N GLU A 50 -38.81 -41.05 -24.61
CA GLU A 50 -38.91 -42.50 -24.33
C GLU A 50 -39.10 -43.35 -25.60
N VAL A 51 -39.90 -42.90 -26.57
CA VAL A 51 -40.29 -43.73 -27.74
C VAL A 51 -39.90 -43.15 -29.10
N GLY A 52 -39.37 -41.93 -29.13
CA GLY A 52 -39.08 -41.18 -30.36
C GLY A 52 -40.33 -40.76 -31.13
N PHE A 53 -40.19 -39.81 -32.06
CA PHE A 53 -41.31 -39.36 -32.90
C PHE A 53 -42.05 -40.50 -33.62
N PRO A 54 -41.37 -41.51 -34.20
CA PRO A 54 -42.06 -42.61 -34.88
C PRO A 54 -42.93 -43.46 -33.95
N GLY A 55 -42.51 -43.62 -32.68
CA GLY A 55 -43.20 -44.41 -31.66
C GLY A 55 -44.40 -43.72 -31.01
N LEU A 56 -44.64 -42.43 -31.28
CA LEU A 56 -45.82 -41.71 -30.82
C LEU A 56 -47.08 -42.10 -31.63
N THR A 57 -48.19 -42.30 -30.92
CA THR A 57 -49.53 -42.43 -31.53
C THR A 57 -49.92 -41.16 -32.30
N PRO A 58 -50.89 -41.22 -33.23
CA PRO A 58 -51.36 -40.02 -33.95
C PRO A 58 -51.79 -38.88 -33.01
N GLN A 59 -52.44 -39.21 -31.90
CA GLN A 59 -52.86 -38.23 -30.89
C GLN A 59 -51.66 -37.64 -30.13
N GLU A 60 -50.69 -38.44 -29.72
CA GLU A 60 -49.47 -37.97 -29.06
C GLU A 60 -48.61 -37.10 -30.00
N LYS A 61 -48.57 -37.41 -31.30
CA LYS A 61 -47.90 -36.57 -32.31
C LYS A 61 -48.55 -35.20 -32.38
N THR A 62 -49.88 -35.12 -32.47
CA THR A 62 -50.61 -33.85 -32.44
C THR A 62 -50.35 -33.09 -31.15
N ALA A 63 -50.46 -33.75 -29.99
CA ALA A 63 -50.19 -33.12 -28.69
C ALA A 63 -48.75 -32.59 -28.60
N TYR A 64 -47.75 -33.38 -28.98
CA TYR A 64 -46.35 -32.97 -28.99
C TYR A 64 -46.12 -31.74 -29.88
N THR A 65 -46.59 -31.76 -31.13
CA THR A 65 -46.47 -30.62 -32.05
C THR A 65 -47.16 -29.37 -31.52
N TYR A 66 -48.38 -29.52 -30.97
CA TYR A 66 -49.11 -28.39 -30.39
C TYR A 66 -48.36 -27.83 -29.19
N THR A 67 -47.79 -28.67 -28.32
CA THR A 67 -46.98 -28.16 -27.20
C THR A 67 -45.80 -27.32 -27.69
N LYS A 68 -45.13 -27.66 -28.79
CA LYS A 68 -44.04 -26.83 -29.35
C LYS A 68 -44.49 -25.46 -29.86
N LEU A 69 -45.77 -25.31 -30.21
CA LEU A 69 -46.34 -24.06 -30.75
C LEU A 69 -46.95 -23.14 -29.70
N VAL A 70 -47.11 -23.59 -28.43
CA VAL A 70 -47.77 -22.79 -27.38
C VAL A 70 -47.11 -21.42 -27.18
N LEU A 71 -45.80 -21.38 -26.94
CA LEU A 71 -45.09 -20.11 -26.73
C LEU A 71 -45.03 -19.26 -28.01
N PRO A 72 -44.69 -19.82 -29.19
CA PRO A 72 -44.74 -19.06 -30.45
C PRO A 72 -46.11 -18.45 -30.78
N VAL A 73 -47.22 -19.11 -30.41
CA VAL A 73 -48.57 -18.57 -30.63
C VAL A 73 -48.90 -17.48 -29.61
N ILE A 74 -48.55 -17.64 -28.33
CA ILE A 74 -48.71 -16.58 -27.30
C ILE A 74 -47.94 -15.32 -27.67
N ASP A 75 -46.71 -15.49 -28.15
CA ASP A 75 -45.83 -14.39 -28.51
C ASP A 75 -46.11 -13.84 -29.93
N HIS A 76 -47.17 -14.30 -30.60
CA HIS A 76 -47.53 -13.92 -31.98
C HIS A 76 -46.41 -14.12 -33.02
N ARG A 77 -45.48 -15.04 -32.77
CA ARG A 77 -44.38 -15.39 -33.70
C ARG A 77 -44.82 -16.32 -34.82
N VAL A 78 -45.98 -16.94 -34.68
CA VAL A 78 -46.62 -17.74 -35.73
C VAL A 78 -47.88 -17.01 -36.19
N PRO A 79 -47.94 -16.54 -37.45
CA PRO A 79 -49.10 -15.81 -37.96
C PRO A 79 -50.26 -16.81 -38.17
N LEU A 80 -51.21 -16.82 -37.24
CA LEU A 80 -52.45 -17.59 -37.34
C LEU A 80 -53.62 -16.63 -37.62
N SER A 81 -54.58 -17.08 -38.43
CA SER A 81 -55.86 -16.36 -38.54
C SER A 81 -56.64 -16.46 -37.23
N ASN A 82 -57.51 -15.48 -36.94
CA ASN A 82 -58.37 -15.49 -35.74
C ASN A 82 -59.16 -16.81 -35.57
N LYS A 83 -59.54 -17.45 -36.68
CA LYS A 83 -60.22 -18.75 -36.67
C LYS A 83 -59.27 -19.89 -36.29
N ALA A 84 -58.08 -19.93 -36.89
CA ALA A 84 -57.07 -20.94 -36.62
C ALA A 84 -56.53 -20.86 -35.18
N GLU A 85 -56.31 -19.64 -34.67
CA GLU A 85 -55.87 -19.43 -33.30
C GLU A 85 -56.94 -19.87 -32.29
N ARG A 86 -58.23 -19.59 -32.55
CA ARG A 86 -59.33 -20.04 -31.68
C ARG A 86 -59.44 -21.56 -31.62
N GLU A 87 -59.34 -22.25 -32.75
CA GLU A 87 -59.36 -23.71 -32.79
C GLU A 87 -58.10 -24.32 -32.15
N TYR A 88 -56.94 -23.70 -32.33
CA TYR A 88 -55.71 -24.08 -31.64
C TYR A 88 -55.86 -24.03 -30.12
N TRP A 89 -56.34 -22.91 -29.56
CA TRP A 89 -56.55 -22.78 -28.11
C TRP A 89 -57.62 -23.73 -27.57
N LYS A 90 -58.67 -23.99 -28.36
CA LYS A 90 -59.69 -24.98 -28.02
C LYS A 90 -59.10 -26.38 -27.92
N GLN A 91 -58.19 -26.74 -28.84
CA GLN A 91 -57.50 -28.02 -28.82
C GLN A 91 -56.50 -28.12 -27.65
N VAL A 92 -55.71 -27.07 -27.40
CA VAL A 92 -54.81 -26.97 -26.23
C VAL A 92 -55.58 -27.18 -24.91
N THR A 93 -56.77 -26.58 -24.79
CA THR A 93 -57.63 -26.73 -23.60
C THR A 93 -58.22 -28.13 -23.52
N LYS A 94 -58.70 -28.67 -24.64
CA LYS A 94 -59.30 -30.02 -24.73
C LYS A 94 -58.32 -31.11 -24.32
N ASP A 95 -57.06 -30.99 -24.76
CA ASP A 95 -56.00 -31.96 -24.47
C ASP A 95 -55.26 -31.67 -23.16
N GLY A 96 -55.65 -30.61 -22.43
CA GLY A 96 -55.03 -30.24 -21.15
C GLY A 96 -53.55 -29.88 -21.24
N LEU A 97 -53.09 -29.32 -22.37
CA LEU A 97 -51.67 -29.06 -22.59
C LEU A 97 -51.17 -27.93 -21.68
N PRO A 98 -50.03 -28.10 -20.98
CA PRO A 98 -49.54 -27.10 -20.04
C PRO A 98 -49.09 -25.83 -20.76
N ILE A 99 -49.72 -24.71 -20.40
CA ILE A 99 -49.42 -23.38 -20.98
C ILE A 99 -48.08 -22.85 -20.45
N ARG A 100 -47.76 -23.13 -19.19
CA ARG A 100 -46.48 -22.80 -18.55
C ARG A 100 -45.66 -24.07 -18.36
N ARG A 101 -44.46 -24.10 -18.93
CA ARG A 101 -43.58 -25.26 -18.93
C ARG A 101 -42.18 -24.83 -18.57
N LEU A 102 -41.48 -25.69 -17.84
CA LEU A 102 -40.05 -25.47 -17.58
C LEU A 102 -39.26 -25.74 -18.87
N ARG A 103 -38.16 -25.01 -19.03
CA ARG A 103 -37.21 -25.23 -20.13
C ARG A 103 -36.18 -26.30 -19.72
N LYS A 104 -35.65 -27.02 -20.71
CA LYS A 104 -34.69 -28.11 -20.48
C LYS A 104 -33.27 -27.61 -20.18
N ASP A 105 -32.96 -26.38 -20.59
CA ASP A 105 -31.64 -25.74 -20.54
C ASP A 105 -31.43 -24.84 -19.31
N TYR A 106 -32.20 -25.04 -18.23
CA TYR A 106 -32.03 -24.24 -17.03
C TYR A 106 -30.76 -24.67 -16.27
N VAL A 107 -29.87 -23.71 -16.01
CA VAL A 107 -28.62 -23.92 -15.27
C VAL A 107 -28.68 -23.11 -13.98
N TRP A 108 -28.37 -23.75 -12.84
CA TRP A 108 -28.37 -23.12 -11.52
C TRP A 108 -27.16 -22.22 -11.26
N GLY A 109 -26.10 -22.38 -12.06
CA GLY A 109 -24.85 -21.63 -11.93
C GLY A 109 -23.87 -22.28 -10.96
N LYS A 110 -22.77 -21.59 -10.69
CA LYS A 110 -21.71 -22.06 -9.79
C LYS A 110 -21.71 -21.28 -8.48
N ASP A 111 -21.28 -21.93 -7.41
CA ASP A 111 -21.04 -21.29 -6.12
C ASP A 111 -19.65 -20.61 -6.04
N LYS A 112 -19.32 -20.04 -4.88
CA LYS A 112 -18.05 -19.34 -4.61
C LYS A 112 -16.79 -20.21 -4.82
N SER A 113 -16.92 -21.53 -4.73
CA SER A 113 -15.83 -22.50 -4.93
C SER A 113 -15.76 -23.03 -6.37
N GLY A 114 -16.65 -22.57 -7.24
CA GLY A 114 -16.78 -23.04 -8.61
C GLY A 114 -17.58 -24.35 -8.75
N ARG A 115 -18.19 -24.87 -7.68
CA ARG A 115 -19.04 -26.06 -7.72
C ARG A 115 -20.41 -25.71 -8.32
N ASP A 116 -20.90 -26.56 -9.20
CA ASP A 116 -22.23 -26.41 -9.81
C ASP A 116 -23.33 -26.61 -8.76
N ILE A 117 -24.21 -25.62 -8.62
CA ILE A 117 -25.33 -25.62 -7.67
C ILE A 117 -26.33 -26.75 -7.99
N GLY A 118 -26.42 -27.16 -9.25
CA GLY A 118 -27.21 -28.32 -9.67
C GLY A 118 -26.84 -29.63 -8.96
N THR A 119 -25.57 -29.76 -8.54
CA THR A 119 -25.02 -30.92 -7.84
C THR A 119 -25.24 -30.91 -6.33
N TYR A 120 -25.91 -29.89 -5.80
CA TYR A 120 -26.17 -29.79 -4.37
C TYR A 120 -27.16 -30.85 -3.92
N LYS A 121 -27.00 -31.36 -2.69
CA LYS A 121 -28.10 -32.06 -2.03
C LYS A 121 -29.24 -31.08 -1.75
N LEU A 122 -30.46 -31.58 -1.65
CA LEU A 122 -31.63 -30.73 -1.39
C LEU A 122 -31.52 -29.95 -0.07
N GLU A 123 -30.90 -30.54 0.95
CA GLU A 123 -30.62 -29.91 2.26
C GLU A 123 -29.65 -28.73 2.13
N ASP A 124 -28.53 -28.92 1.45
CA ASP A 124 -27.51 -27.88 1.21
C ASP A 124 -28.12 -26.71 0.42
N PHE A 125 -28.94 -27.03 -0.58
CA PHE A 125 -29.65 -26.03 -1.38
C PHE A 125 -30.68 -25.26 -0.56
N GLN A 126 -31.40 -25.94 0.35
CA GLN A 126 -32.34 -25.29 1.25
C GLN A 126 -31.63 -24.35 2.22
N HIS A 127 -30.50 -24.77 2.80
CA HIS A 127 -29.67 -23.91 3.65
C HIS A 127 -29.21 -22.66 2.90
N ARG A 128 -28.66 -22.83 1.69
CA ARG A 128 -28.26 -21.72 0.81
C ARG A 128 -29.44 -20.79 0.50
N THR A 129 -30.61 -21.34 0.17
CA THR A 129 -31.82 -20.55 -0.14
C THR A 129 -32.27 -19.75 1.08
N LEU A 130 -32.22 -20.32 2.28
CA LEU A 130 -32.55 -19.63 3.52
C LEU A 130 -31.59 -18.48 3.80
N GLN A 131 -30.29 -18.69 3.59
CA GLN A 131 -29.27 -17.64 3.69
C GLN A 131 -29.52 -16.51 2.68
N GLN A 132 -29.88 -16.82 1.44
CA GLN A 132 -30.24 -15.81 0.43
C GLN A 132 -31.49 -15.02 0.83
N ALA A 133 -32.51 -15.70 1.36
CA ALA A 133 -33.72 -15.06 1.85
C ALA A 133 -33.42 -14.14 3.06
N ARG A 134 -32.58 -14.62 3.99
CA ARG A 134 -32.11 -13.83 5.14
C ARG A 134 -31.35 -12.60 4.69
N LEU A 135 -30.39 -12.76 3.78
CA LEU A 135 -29.64 -11.63 3.20
C LEU A 135 -30.59 -10.62 2.54
N SER A 136 -31.56 -11.08 1.76
CA SER A 136 -32.56 -10.22 1.11
C SER A 136 -33.39 -9.43 2.13
N ALA A 137 -33.76 -10.07 3.25
CA ALA A 137 -34.48 -9.38 4.33
C ALA A 137 -33.61 -8.33 5.02
N LEU A 138 -32.33 -8.64 5.28
CA LEU A 138 -31.38 -7.67 5.84
C LEU A 138 -31.12 -6.50 4.88
N ASP A 139 -31.01 -6.75 3.57
CA ASP A 139 -30.87 -5.72 2.52
C ASP A 139 -32.06 -4.74 2.54
N ILE A 140 -33.29 -5.25 2.69
CA ILE A 140 -34.48 -4.40 2.82
C ILE A 140 -34.39 -3.51 4.07
N LEU A 141 -33.99 -4.06 5.22
CA LEU A 141 -33.84 -3.31 6.46
C LEU A 141 -32.70 -2.26 6.37
N HIS A 142 -31.59 -2.62 5.72
CA HIS A 142 -30.47 -1.71 5.44
C HIS A 142 -30.92 -0.54 4.57
N HIS A 143 -31.66 -0.78 3.48
CA HIS A 143 -32.21 0.30 2.65
C HIS A 143 -33.18 1.20 3.41
N GLN A 144 -34.00 0.64 4.31
CA GLN A 144 -34.87 1.42 5.18
C GLN A 144 -34.06 2.33 6.12
N PHE A 145 -32.97 1.81 6.70
CA PHE A 145 -32.04 2.61 7.51
C PHE A 145 -31.40 3.75 6.70
N LEU A 146 -30.89 3.48 5.50
CA LEU A 146 -30.30 4.51 4.64
C LEU A 146 -31.30 5.63 4.30
N SER A 147 -32.54 5.25 3.95
CA SER A 147 -33.61 6.21 3.68
C SER A 147 -33.96 7.06 4.90
N LYS A 148 -33.98 6.44 6.09
CA LYS A 148 -34.22 7.13 7.36
C LYS A 148 -33.08 8.11 7.66
N ARG A 149 -31.83 7.65 7.64
CA ARG A 149 -30.64 8.47 7.90
C ARG A 149 -30.56 9.68 6.97
N LYS A 150 -30.81 9.49 5.67
CA LYS A 150 -30.86 10.61 4.70
C LYS A 150 -31.89 11.67 5.10
N THR A 151 -33.06 11.26 5.58
CA THR A 151 -34.13 12.15 6.01
C THR A 151 -33.76 12.86 7.32
N THR A 152 -33.18 12.14 8.28
CA THR A 152 -32.74 12.69 9.57
C THR A 152 -31.65 13.75 9.39
N LEU A 153 -30.66 13.47 8.54
CA LEU A 153 -29.60 14.42 8.18
C LEU A 153 -30.15 15.67 7.48
N ALA A 154 -31.12 15.50 6.57
CA ALA A 154 -31.78 16.62 5.91
C ALA A 154 -32.56 17.53 6.89
N ASN A 155 -32.97 16.98 8.03
CA ASN A 155 -33.64 17.71 9.11
C ASN A 155 -32.65 18.29 10.15
N GLY A 156 -31.34 18.17 9.93
CA GLY A 156 -30.30 18.68 10.84
C GLY A 156 -30.14 17.87 12.13
N CYS A 157 -30.67 16.66 12.19
CA CYS A 157 -30.51 15.73 13.31
C CYS A 157 -29.54 14.60 12.94
N ASP A 158 -28.95 13.95 13.95
CA ASP A 158 -28.17 12.73 13.76
C ASP A 158 -29.02 11.48 14.14
N MET A 159 -28.58 10.32 13.68
CA MET A 159 -29.17 9.03 14.06
C MET A 159 -28.87 8.72 15.54
N SER A 160 -29.76 8.00 16.21
CA SER A 160 -29.49 7.58 17.59
C SER A 160 -28.35 6.56 17.64
N GLU A 161 -27.55 6.58 18.72
CA GLU A 161 -26.44 5.64 18.91
C GLU A 161 -26.89 4.18 18.80
N GLN A 162 -28.07 3.84 19.33
CA GLN A 162 -28.63 2.50 19.25
C GLN A 162 -28.90 2.08 17.80
N GLU A 163 -29.43 2.97 16.97
CA GLU A 163 -29.70 2.66 15.56
C GLU A 163 -28.41 2.47 14.75
N ILE A 164 -27.35 3.19 15.10
CA ILE A 164 -26.01 2.98 14.52
C ILE A 164 -25.45 1.61 14.93
N VAL A 165 -25.60 1.23 16.20
CA VAL A 165 -25.15 -0.08 16.71
C VAL A 165 -25.92 -1.22 16.04
N ASP A 166 -27.25 -1.11 15.93
CA ASP A 166 -28.11 -2.10 15.28
C ASP A 166 -27.76 -2.26 13.79
N GLU A 167 -27.47 -1.15 13.12
CA GLU A 167 -27.02 -1.15 11.74
C GLU A 167 -25.64 -1.80 11.57
N LYS A 168 -24.68 -1.55 12.47
CA LYS A 168 -23.37 -2.22 12.47
C LYS A 168 -23.51 -3.73 12.62
N MET A 169 -24.37 -4.19 13.54
CA MET A 169 -24.65 -5.62 13.71
C MET A 169 -25.28 -6.25 12.47
N ARG A 170 -26.25 -5.56 11.86
CA ARG A 170 -26.92 -5.99 10.62
C ARG A 170 -25.91 -6.19 9.49
N ARG A 171 -24.99 -5.25 9.30
CA ARG A 171 -23.97 -5.33 8.25
C ARG A 171 -22.98 -6.44 8.48
N LYS A 172 -22.53 -6.64 9.71
CA LYS A 172 -21.66 -7.77 10.06
C LYS A 172 -22.31 -9.10 9.67
N GLU A 173 -23.61 -9.22 9.88
CA GLU A 173 -24.38 -10.40 9.47
C GLU A 173 -24.52 -10.49 7.93
N MET A 174 -24.84 -9.39 7.25
CA MET A 174 -24.91 -9.33 5.78
C MET A 174 -23.56 -9.68 5.13
N SER A 175 -22.48 -9.16 5.70
CA SER A 175 -21.09 -9.42 5.35
C SER A 175 -20.77 -10.91 5.44
N ALA A 176 -21.08 -11.53 6.59
CA ALA A 176 -20.90 -12.97 6.78
C ALA A 176 -21.70 -13.78 5.75
N LEU A 177 -22.97 -13.43 5.53
CA LEU A 177 -23.83 -14.10 4.55
C LEU A 177 -23.33 -13.92 3.11
N ARG A 178 -22.88 -12.73 2.73
CA ARG A 178 -22.34 -12.43 1.39
C ARG A 178 -21.01 -13.15 1.16
N LYS A 179 -20.13 -13.22 2.16
CA LYS A 179 -18.91 -14.03 2.14
C LYS A 179 -19.23 -15.51 2.00
N GLU A 180 -20.22 -15.97 2.73
CA GLU A 180 -20.61 -17.38 2.71
C GLU A 180 -21.26 -17.80 1.39
N LEU A 181 -22.17 -16.97 0.85
CA LEU A 181 -22.95 -17.25 -0.35
C LEU A 181 -22.19 -17.00 -1.65
N TYR A 182 -21.38 -15.93 -1.69
CA TYR A 182 -20.81 -15.38 -2.92
C TYR A 182 -19.30 -15.17 -2.86
N GLY A 183 -18.65 -15.41 -1.71
CA GLY A 183 -17.22 -15.13 -1.55
C GLY A 183 -16.90 -13.63 -1.48
N GLN A 184 -17.89 -12.77 -1.28
CA GLN A 184 -17.66 -11.33 -1.10
C GLN A 184 -16.96 -11.07 0.24
N ILE A 185 -15.77 -10.51 0.16
CA ILE A 185 -15.02 -10.08 1.32
C ILE A 185 -15.47 -8.65 1.63
N THR A 186 -16.09 -8.48 2.79
CA THR A 186 -16.56 -7.19 3.32
C THR A 186 -15.79 -7.01 4.62
N GLY A 187 -14.90 -6.03 4.66
CA GLY A 187 -14.03 -5.79 5.79
C GLY A 187 -14.62 -4.76 6.73
N SER A 188 -13.76 -4.09 7.49
CA SER A 188 -14.18 -3.19 8.56
C SER A 188 -14.89 -1.94 8.03
N LEU A 189 -14.46 -1.41 6.88
CA LEU A 189 -14.99 -0.16 6.32
C LEU A 189 -16.40 -0.37 5.73
N ALA A 190 -16.63 -1.46 4.99
CA ALA A 190 -17.96 -1.77 4.46
C ALA A 190 -19.02 -1.98 5.57
N ASN A 191 -18.58 -2.39 6.76
CA ASN A 191 -19.45 -2.59 7.91
C ASN A 191 -19.67 -1.32 8.74
N ASP A 192 -18.96 -0.23 8.44
CA ASP A 192 -19.10 1.05 9.14
C ASP A 192 -20.10 1.96 8.39
N PRO A 193 -21.23 2.36 9.02
CA PRO A 193 -22.18 3.29 8.42
C PRO A 193 -21.54 4.59 7.94
N GLU A 194 -20.44 5.04 8.52
CA GLU A 194 -19.75 6.24 8.06
C GLU A 194 -19.31 6.15 6.59
N TRP A 195 -19.18 4.96 6.01
CA TRP A 195 -18.68 4.74 4.65
C TRP A 195 -19.77 4.40 3.62
N ASP A 196 -21.05 4.54 3.97
CA ASP A 196 -22.21 4.19 3.14
C ASP A 196 -22.32 4.93 1.80
N ASP A 197 -21.95 6.20 1.83
CA ASP A 197 -22.00 7.08 0.67
C ASP A 197 -20.84 6.86 -0.30
N VAL A 198 -19.84 6.05 0.10
CA VAL A 198 -18.64 5.79 -0.67
C VAL A 198 -18.73 4.41 -1.33
N ILE A 199 -18.74 4.40 -2.66
CA ILE A 199 -18.63 3.17 -3.44
C ILE A 199 -17.13 2.87 -3.63
N PRO A 200 -16.58 1.77 -3.06
CA PRO A 200 -15.15 1.47 -3.18
C PRO A 200 -14.76 1.23 -4.64
N ILE A 201 -13.53 1.61 -5.01
CA ILE A 201 -12.94 1.40 -6.34
C ILE A 201 -11.83 0.36 -6.21
N PRO A 202 -12.09 -0.93 -6.50
CA PRO A 202 -11.09 -1.99 -6.36
C PRO A 202 -9.87 -1.80 -7.26
N HIS A 203 -8.75 -2.41 -6.88
CA HIS A 203 -7.62 -2.57 -7.79
C HIS A 203 -7.88 -3.69 -8.79
N SER A 204 -7.80 -3.37 -10.07
CA SER A 204 -7.89 -4.34 -11.16
C SER A 204 -6.56 -4.39 -11.90
N GLU A 205 -5.92 -5.54 -11.86
CA GLU A 205 -4.73 -5.82 -12.67
C GLU A 205 -5.11 -6.80 -13.79
N PRO A 206 -4.45 -6.71 -14.96
CA PRO A 206 -4.55 -7.72 -16.00
C PRO A 206 -4.18 -9.13 -15.49
N ALA A 207 -4.78 -10.16 -16.06
CA ALA A 207 -4.54 -11.55 -15.66
C ALA A 207 -3.10 -12.03 -15.92
N ASP A 208 -2.35 -11.32 -16.78
CA ASP A 208 -0.95 -11.57 -17.13
C ASP A 208 0.03 -10.64 -16.38
N ALA A 209 -0.41 -9.99 -15.30
CA ALA A 209 0.45 -9.15 -14.48
C ALA A 209 1.61 -9.96 -13.85
N LEU A 210 2.85 -9.54 -14.13
CA LEU A 210 4.08 -10.27 -13.74
C LEU A 210 4.41 -10.23 -12.24
N ALA A 211 3.87 -9.25 -11.51
CA ALA A 211 4.18 -9.01 -10.09
C ALA A 211 2.91 -8.71 -9.27
N GLN A 212 1.82 -9.42 -9.55
CA GLN A 212 0.58 -9.29 -8.81
C GLN A 212 0.79 -9.66 -7.34
N ILE A 213 0.42 -8.75 -6.45
CA ILE A 213 0.47 -8.99 -5.01
C ILE A 213 -0.87 -9.59 -4.58
N ALA A 214 -0.83 -10.72 -3.90
CA ALA A 214 -2.00 -11.27 -3.21
C ALA A 214 -2.26 -10.47 -1.93
N TYR A 215 -2.88 -9.29 -2.08
CA TYR A 215 -3.15 -8.38 -0.95
C TYR A 215 -4.03 -9.04 0.11
N PRO A 216 -3.74 -8.84 1.41
CA PRO A 216 -4.68 -9.15 2.47
C PRO A 216 -5.99 -8.40 2.27
N ASP A 217 -7.11 -9.05 2.61
CA ASP A 217 -8.48 -8.53 2.49
C ASP A 217 -8.64 -7.09 3.03
N ASP A 218 -8.07 -6.82 4.21
CA ASP A 218 -8.16 -5.51 4.87
C ASP A 218 -7.38 -4.42 4.10
N TYR A 219 -6.21 -4.75 3.56
CA TYR A 219 -5.44 -3.82 2.74
C TYR A 219 -6.15 -3.54 1.40
N ALA A 220 -6.67 -4.59 0.75
CA ALA A 220 -7.41 -4.46 -0.49
C ALA A 220 -8.68 -3.60 -0.30
N GLU A 221 -9.41 -3.80 0.80
CA GLU A 221 -10.56 -2.97 1.16
C GLU A 221 -10.13 -1.52 1.40
N GLY A 222 -9.17 -1.29 2.30
CA GLY A 222 -8.69 0.06 2.64
C GLY A 222 -8.25 0.86 1.42
N VAL A 223 -7.47 0.24 0.53
CA VAL A 223 -7.01 0.90 -0.71
C VAL A 223 -8.17 1.13 -1.69
N SER A 224 -9.19 0.27 -1.73
CA SER A 224 -10.35 0.48 -2.58
C SER A 224 -11.19 1.70 -2.16
N TYR A 225 -11.36 1.89 -0.85
CA TYR A 225 -11.98 3.10 -0.30
C TYR A 225 -11.10 4.34 -0.49
N LEU A 226 -9.78 4.20 -0.32
CA LEU A 226 -8.83 5.29 -0.55
C LEU A 226 -8.94 5.83 -1.97
N ARG A 227 -9.01 4.94 -2.96
CA ARG A 227 -9.19 5.32 -4.37
C ARG A 227 -10.49 6.06 -4.61
N ALA A 228 -11.57 5.62 -3.98
CA ALA A 228 -12.88 6.28 -4.09
C ALA A 228 -12.84 7.71 -3.54
N VAL A 229 -12.34 7.91 -2.32
CA VAL A 229 -12.29 9.25 -1.70
C VAL A 229 -11.27 10.17 -2.39
N MET A 230 -10.15 9.63 -2.86
CA MET A 230 -9.18 10.39 -3.65
C MET A 230 -9.76 10.84 -4.99
N ALA A 231 -10.53 10.00 -5.68
CA ALA A 231 -11.21 10.37 -6.91
C ALA A 231 -12.27 11.47 -6.68
N ALA A 232 -12.97 11.42 -5.54
CA ALA A 232 -13.89 12.47 -5.10
C ALA A 232 -13.18 13.71 -4.52
N GLN A 233 -11.86 13.67 -4.35
CA GLN A 233 -11.03 14.68 -3.67
C GLN A 233 -11.50 15.02 -2.24
N GLU A 234 -12.10 14.07 -1.54
CA GLU A 234 -12.71 14.31 -0.23
C GLU A 234 -11.66 14.51 0.88
N CYS A 235 -11.63 15.68 1.50
CA CYS A 235 -10.80 15.94 2.67
C CYS A 235 -11.68 16.00 3.92
N SER A 236 -11.71 14.92 4.71
CA SER A 236 -12.59 14.78 5.88
C SER A 236 -11.89 14.03 7.03
N PRO A 237 -12.39 14.13 8.28
CA PRO A 237 -11.84 13.37 9.41
C PRO A 237 -11.82 11.85 9.19
N ARG A 238 -12.80 11.29 8.48
CA ARG A 238 -12.81 9.86 8.12
C ARG A 238 -11.71 9.50 7.14
N CYS A 239 -11.41 10.38 6.17
CA CYS A 239 -10.28 10.20 5.27
C CYS A 239 -8.95 10.24 6.03
N LEU A 240 -8.81 11.10 7.05
CA LEU A 240 -7.60 11.13 7.89
C LEU A 240 -7.38 9.77 8.58
N ARG A 241 -8.42 9.21 9.22
CA ARG A 241 -8.36 7.87 9.84
C ARG A 241 -8.07 6.76 8.82
N LEU A 242 -8.64 6.85 7.62
CA LEU A 242 -8.34 5.91 6.55
C LEU A 242 -6.86 5.96 6.14
N THR A 243 -6.28 7.15 6.00
CA THR A 243 -4.85 7.27 5.67
C THR A 243 -3.96 6.67 6.74
N GLU A 244 -4.29 6.87 8.02
CA GLU A 244 -3.58 6.26 9.14
C GLU A 244 -3.65 4.73 9.10
N HIS A 245 -4.84 4.15 8.88
CA HIS A 245 -5.02 2.70 8.75
C HIS A 245 -4.16 2.13 7.63
N ILE A 246 -4.14 2.77 6.47
CA ILE A 246 -3.35 2.31 5.31
C ILE A 246 -1.85 2.47 5.54
N ILE A 247 -1.42 3.56 6.19
CA ILE A 247 -0.02 3.78 6.57
C ILE A 247 0.45 2.71 7.55
N SER A 248 -0.40 2.28 8.48
CA SER A 248 -0.07 1.21 9.43
C SER A 248 0.22 -0.13 8.74
N MET A 249 -0.42 -0.38 7.59
CA MET A 249 -0.21 -1.60 6.78
C MET A 249 0.92 -1.45 5.74
N ASN A 250 1.06 -0.27 5.14
CA ASN A 250 2.09 0.03 4.14
C ASN A 250 2.60 1.48 4.28
N PRO A 251 3.57 1.72 5.17
CA PRO A 251 4.11 3.05 5.41
C PRO A 251 4.94 3.57 4.22
N ALA A 252 5.25 2.74 3.23
CA ALA A 252 5.97 3.16 2.02
C ALA A 252 5.05 3.70 0.91
N HIS A 253 3.72 3.67 1.10
CA HIS A 253 2.77 4.10 0.08
C HIS A 253 2.75 5.63 -0.10
N TYR A 254 3.68 6.19 -0.88
CA TYR A 254 3.86 7.64 -1.02
C TYR A 254 2.59 8.44 -1.38
N THR A 255 1.67 7.87 -2.17
CA THR A 255 0.39 8.52 -2.51
C THR A 255 -0.47 8.80 -1.27
N VAL A 256 -0.54 7.87 -0.31
CA VAL A 256 -1.36 8.06 0.89
C VAL A 256 -0.79 9.17 1.78
N TRP A 257 0.53 9.33 1.83
CA TRP A 257 1.19 10.41 2.57
C TRP A 257 0.90 11.79 1.97
N LEU A 258 0.99 11.93 0.64
CA LEU A 258 0.63 13.18 -0.03
C LEU A 258 -0.85 13.53 0.19
N TYR A 259 -1.72 12.52 0.14
CA TYR A 259 -3.14 12.70 0.41
C TYR A 259 -3.40 13.10 1.87
N ARG A 260 -2.73 12.46 2.83
CA ARG A 260 -2.79 12.80 4.25
C ARG A 260 -2.36 14.26 4.49
N PHE A 261 -1.25 14.69 3.90
CA PHE A 261 -0.81 16.09 4.02
C PHE A 261 -1.83 17.07 3.43
N LYS A 262 -2.45 16.75 2.28
CA LYS A 262 -3.56 17.55 1.71
C LYS A 262 -4.73 17.65 2.69
N ILE A 263 -5.09 16.56 3.37
CA ILE A 263 -6.16 16.56 4.39
C ILE A 263 -5.78 17.45 5.57
N VAL A 264 -4.56 17.32 6.10
CA VAL A 264 -4.02 18.15 7.20
C VAL A 264 -4.14 19.64 6.85
N GLN A 265 -3.74 20.03 5.64
CA GLN A 265 -3.84 21.42 5.17
C GLN A 265 -5.29 21.87 5.01
N THR A 266 -6.14 21.04 4.38
CA THR A 266 -7.53 21.41 4.05
C THR A 266 -8.37 21.57 5.31
N LEU A 267 -8.18 20.68 6.28
CA LEU A 267 -8.89 20.70 7.56
C LEU A 267 -8.22 21.60 8.61
N GLN A 268 -7.05 22.17 8.31
CA GLN A 268 -6.26 22.99 9.23
C GLN A 268 -5.98 22.27 10.57
N LEU A 269 -5.59 21.00 10.48
CA LEU A 269 -5.34 20.20 11.68
C LEU A 269 -4.14 20.74 12.47
N PRO A 270 -4.15 20.63 13.81
CA PRO A 270 -3.01 21.06 14.63
C PRO A 270 -1.74 20.28 14.28
N ILE A 271 -0.77 20.95 13.65
CA ILE A 271 0.50 20.33 13.25
C ILE A 271 1.26 19.68 14.42
N PRO A 272 1.28 20.23 15.65
CA PRO A 272 1.89 19.55 16.78
C PRO A 272 1.28 18.17 17.10
N GLU A 273 -0.02 17.98 16.89
CA GLU A 273 -0.68 16.69 17.09
C GLU A 273 -0.28 15.69 16.00
N GLU A 274 -0.22 16.14 14.74
CA GLU A 274 0.25 15.31 13.63
C GLU A 274 1.73 14.93 13.77
N ILE A 275 2.58 15.83 14.27
CA ILE A 275 3.98 15.53 14.60
C ILE A 275 4.07 14.46 15.70
N ASN A 276 3.23 14.54 16.74
CA ASN A 276 3.22 13.54 17.81
C ASN A 276 2.82 12.15 17.28
N TRP A 277 1.77 12.08 16.47
CA TRP A 277 1.39 10.85 15.78
C TRP A 277 2.54 10.33 14.90
N LEU A 278 3.19 11.22 14.14
CA LEU A 278 4.30 10.85 13.26
C LEU A 278 5.52 10.32 14.04
N ASN A 279 5.75 10.77 15.28
CA ASN A 279 6.80 10.23 16.14
C ASN A 279 6.58 8.73 16.40
N GLU A 280 5.35 8.32 16.70
CA GLU A 280 5.00 6.91 16.94
C GLU A 280 5.19 6.06 15.68
N VAL A 281 4.76 6.59 14.53
CA VAL A 281 4.93 5.92 13.23
C VAL A 281 6.41 5.77 12.89
N ALA A 282 7.23 6.79 13.14
CA ALA A 282 8.67 6.79 12.90
C ALA A 282 9.43 5.81 13.80
N MET A 283 9.10 5.74 15.10
CA MET A 283 9.69 4.77 16.02
C MET A 283 9.39 3.32 15.61
N SER A 284 8.20 3.10 15.01
CA SER A 284 7.81 1.79 14.48
C SER A 284 8.45 1.47 13.13
N ASN A 285 9.01 2.47 12.43
CA ASN A 285 9.46 2.37 11.04
C ASN A 285 10.75 3.19 10.81
N LEU A 286 11.85 2.79 11.44
CA LEU A 286 13.10 3.57 11.48
C LEU A 286 13.67 3.96 10.10
N LYS A 287 13.40 3.17 9.05
CA LYS A 287 13.97 3.33 7.69
C LYS A 287 12.88 3.49 6.64
N ASN A 288 12.29 4.69 6.57
CA ASN A 288 11.22 5.00 5.64
C ASN A 288 11.32 6.44 5.11
N TYR A 289 11.41 6.62 3.79
CA TYR A 289 11.53 7.94 3.15
C TYR A 289 10.30 8.83 3.37
N GLN A 290 9.10 8.25 3.30
CA GLN A 290 7.85 8.99 3.31
C GLN A 290 7.61 9.66 4.66
N ILE A 291 7.97 9.02 5.77
CA ILE A 291 7.88 9.57 7.12
C ILE A 291 8.69 10.86 7.25
N TRP A 292 9.97 10.82 6.85
CA TRP A 292 10.86 11.98 6.96
C TRP A 292 10.49 13.09 5.98
N HIS A 293 10.01 12.73 4.79
CA HIS A 293 9.49 13.72 3.85
C HIS A 293 8.20 14.38 4.35
N HIS A 294 7.25 13.60 4.88
CA HIS A 294 6.03 14.13 5.50
C HIS A 294 6.36 15.06 6.66
N ARG A 295 7.34 14.70 7.49
CA ARG A 295 7.83 15.57 8.56
C ARG A 295 8.35 16.91 8.03
N GLN A 296 9.15 16.91 6.96
CA GLN A 296 9.58 18.15 6.31
C GLN A 296 8.41 18.99 5.78
N LEU A 297 7.41 18.36 5.15
CA LEU A 297 6.22 19.08 4.68
C LEU A 297 5.45 19.75 5.82
N LEU A 298 5.30 19.06 6.96
CA LEU A 298 4.70 19.62 8.18
C LEU A 298 5.51 20.83 8.68
N MET A 299 6.83 20.71 8.76
CA MET A 299 7.71 21.81 9.19
C MET A 299 7.68 22.99 8.21
N ASP A 300 7.68 22.72 6.91
CA ASP A 300 7.62 23.74 5.86
C ASP A 300 6.30 24.52 5.88
N HIS A 301 5.21 23.86 6.26
CA HIS A 301 3.91 24.48 6.43
C HIS A 301 3.79 25.26 7.76
N TYR A 302 4.30 24.68 8.85
CA TYR A 302 4.04 25.18 10.20
C TYR A 302 4.99 26.28 10.66
N VAL A 303 6.29 26.16 10.37
CA VAL A 303 7.29 27.16 10.83
C VAL A 303 6.94 28.58 10.36
N PRO A 304 6.52 28.82 9.09
CA PRO A 304 6.09 30.15 8.66
C PRO A 304 4.88 30.68 9.43
N SER A 305 3.92 29.81 9.81
CA SER A 305 2.71 30.25 10.53
C SER A 305 2.97 30.68 11.97
N ILE A 306 4.06 30.20 12.60
CA ILE A 306 4.45 30.54 13.97
C ILE A 306 5.68 31.45 14.04
N ALA A 307 6.16 31.98 12.91
CA ALA A 307 7.44 32.69 12.84
C ALA A 307 7.52 33.94 13.75
N SER A 308 6.39 34.59 14.05
CA SER A 308 6.31 35.71 14.99
C SER A 308 6.39 35.29 16.46
N GLU A 309 6.13 34.02 16.77
CA GLU A 309 6.07 33.47 18.12
C GLU A 309 7.38 32.79 18.49
N LYS A 310 8.37 33.59 18.92
CA LYS A 310 9.73 33.10 19.22
C LYS A 310 9.77 31.93 20.20
N GLU A 311 8.93 31.96 21.24
CA GLU A 311 8.87 30.87 22.23
C GLU A 311 8.31 29.58 21.63
N THR A 312 7.29 29.67 20.78
CA THR A 312 6.70 28.52 20.07
C THR A 312 7.72 27.88 19.15
N VAL A 313 8.48 28.69 18.38
CA VAL A 313 9.57 28.22 17.52
C VAL A 313 10.68 27.56 18.34
N ALA A 314 11.09 28.18 19.45
CA ALA A 314 12.13 27.63 20.32
C ALA A 314 11.70 26.30 20.98
N LYS A 315 10.43 26.19 21.37
CA LYS A 315 9.85 24.96 21.90
C LYS A 315 9.84 23.86 20.83
N LEU A 316 9.39 24.19 19.61
CA LEU A 316 9.39 23.25 18.47
C LEU A 316 10.81 22.75 18.17
N ALA A 317 11.80 23.65 18.10
CA ALA A 317 13.19 23.29 17.90
C ALA A 317 13.68 22.30 18.96
N ARG A 318 13.36 22.55 20.23
CA ARG A 318 13.75 21.67 21.35
C ARG A 318 13.11 20.29 21.23
N THR A 319 11.82 20.20 20.94
CA THR A 319 11.11 18.92 20.81
C THR A 319 11.57 18.14 19.59
N GLU A 320 11.82 18.81 18.47
CA GLU A 320 12.35 18.17 17.25
C GLU A 320 13.75 17.57 17.49
N ILE A 321 14.63 18.30 18.18
CA ILE A 321 15.98 17.80 18.49
C ILE A 321 15.94 16.65 19.49
N GLN A 322 15.06 16.72 20.49
CA GLN A 322 14.84 15.60 21.41
C GLN A 322 14.44 14.34 20.64
N PHE A 323 13.47 14.45 19.73
CA PHE A 323 13.03 13.32 18.92
C PHE A 323 14.13 12.80 17.98
N VAL A 324 14.89 13.69 17.33
CA VAL A 324 16.04 13.31 16.50
C VAL A 324 17.10 12.56 17.31
N ASN A 325 17.38 13.00 18.54
CA ASN A 325 18.33 12.31 19.41
C ASN A 325 17.83 10.92 19.79
N THR A 326 16.54 10.77 20.16
CA THR A 326 15.94 9.44 20.40
C THR A 326 16.08 8.52 19.18
N MET A 327 15.84 9.02 17.96
CA MET A 327 16.03 8.21 16.75
C MET A 327 17.50 7.82 16.50
N LEU A 328 18.46 8.68 16.87
CA LEU A 328 19.89 8.39 16.76
C LEU A 328 20.41 7.49 17.89
N GLU A 329 19.74 7.44 19.05
CA GLU A 329 20.02 6.46 20.10
C GLU A 329 19.66 5.04 19.61
N GLU A 330 18.60 4.89 18.82
CA GLU A 330 18.21 3.62 18.19
C GLU A 330 19.12 3.23 17.01
N ASP A 331 19.45 4.19 16.12
CA ASP A 331 20.39 4.00 15.01
C ASP A 331 21.20 5.27 14.76
N ALA A 332 22.39 5.33 15.38
CA ALA A 332 23.30 6.48 15.33
C ALA A 332 23.81 6.82 13.91
N LYS A 333 23.57 5.95 12.92
CA LYS A 333 24.01 6.10 11.53
C LYS A 333 22.83 6.19 10.56
N ASN A 334 21.61 6.37 11.06
CA ASN A 334 20.42 6.50 10.24
C ASN A 334 20.50 7.72 9.30
N TYR A 335 20.63 7.45 8.00
CA TYR A 335 20.82 8.49 6.99
C TYR A 335 19.66 9.49 6.90
N HIS A 336 18.42 9.02 7.08
CA HIS A 336 17.25 9.88 7.01
C HIS A 336 17.22 10.87 8.19
N VAL A 337 17.55 10.39 9.40
CA VAL A 337 17.60 11.21 10.61
C VAL A 337 18.67 12.30 10.47
N TRP A 338 19.88 11.94 10.01
CA TRP A 338 20.95 12.91 9.78
C TRP A 338 20.60 13.93 8.70
N SER A 339 20.00 13.49 7.60
CA SER A 339 19.50 14.40 6.55
C SER A 339 18.44 15.36 7.08
N TYR A 340 17.50 14.87 7.89
CA TYR A 340 16.49 15.68 8.54
C TYR A 340 17.09 16.66 9.57
N ARG A 341 18.09 16.23 10.35
CA ARG A 341 18.82 17.09 11.30
C ARG A 341 19.52 18.26 10.59
N GLN A 342 20.15 18.02 9.44
CA GLN A 342 20.72 19.10 8.62
C GLN A 342 19.65 20.04 8.06
N TYR A 343 18.49 19.50 7.65
CA TYR A 343 17.34 20.31 7.26
C TYR A 343 16.86 21.19 8.41
N LEU A 344 16.73 20.65 9.63
CA LEU A 344 16.33 21.43 10.82
C LEU A 344 17.30 22.57 11.11
N VAL A 345 18.62 22.30 11.06
CA VAL A 345 19.65 23.32 11.25
C VAL A 345 19.44 24.49 10.29
N LYS A 346 19.22 24.21 9.00
CA LYS A 346 18.93 25.24 8.00
C LYS A 346 17.59 25.94 8.26
N LYS A 347 16.53 25.17 8.49
CA LYS A 347 15.15 25.66 8.61
C LYS A 347 14.95 26.56 9.82
N LEU A 348 15.59 26.23 10.94
CA LEU A 348 15.46 26.91 12.23
C LEU A 348 16.68 27.79 12.56
N GLY A 349 17.67 27.88 11.67
CA GLY A 349 18.88 28.69 11.87
C GLY A 349 19.75 28.23 13.03
N MET A 350 19.83 26.92 13.28
CA MET A 350 20.51 26.36 14.46
C MET A 350 22.03 26.18 14.29
N TRP A 351 22.69 27.17 13.68
CA TRP A 351 24.15 27.23 13.56
C TRP A 351 24.76 27.70 14.89
N ASN A 352 24.61 26.90 15.94
CA ASN A 352 24.94 27.30 17.30
C ASN A 352 25.82 26.27 18.04
N MET A 353 26.43 26.73 19.14
CA MET A 353 27.36 25.93 19.93
C MET A 353 26.70 24.71 20.56
N THR A 354 25.39 24.76 20.86
CA THR A 354 24.67 23.61 21.42
C THR A 354 24.63 22.45 20.43
N GLU A 355 24.36 22.72 19.16
CA GLU A 355 24.34 21.69 18.12
C GLU A 355 25.75 21.16 17.81
N LEU A 356 26.75 22.03 17.81
CA LEU A 356 28.15 21.62 17.66
C LEU A 356 28.62 20.73 18.82
N ALA A 357 28.28 21.09 20.07
CA ALA A 357 28.61 20.30 21.25
C ALA A 357 27.89 18.95 21.27
N ALA A 358 26.61 18.91 20.88
CA ALA A 358 25.88 17.65 20.74
C ALA A 358 26.52 16.74 19.69
N THR A 359 26.94 17.31 18.56
CA THR A 359 27.65 16.57 17.51
C THR A 359 29.00 16.05 17.99
N GLN A 360 29.73 16.86 18.76
CA GLN A 360 30.98 16.44 19.38
C GLN A 360 30.75 15.26 20.32
N ASN A 361 29.74 15.29 21.18
CA ASN A 361 29.43 14.17 22.07
C ASN A 361 29.20 12.87 21.28
N LEU A 362 28.47 12.93 20.16
CA LEU A 362 28.27 11.76 19.27
C LEU A 362 29.58 11.22 18.67
N ILE A 363 30.58 12.08 18.45
CA ILE A 363 31.93 11.68 18.04
C ILE A 363 32.73 11.12 19.22
N GLU A 364 32.58 11.66 20.42
CA GLU A 364 33.26 11.10 21.61
C GLU A 364 32.71 9.70 21.96
N ASP A 365 31.40 9.50 21.79
CA ASP A 365 30.73 8.21 22.05
C ASP A 365 31.13 7.14 21.02
N ASP A 366 31.18 7.49 19.72
CA ASP A 366 31.75 6.66 18.66
C ASP A 366 32.61 7.50 17.71
N ILE A 367 33.92 7.49 17.95
CA ILE A 367 34.90 8.23 17.14
C ILE A 367 34.88 7.81 15.66
N ARG A 368 34.35 6.61 15.34
CA ARG A 368 34.22 6.10 13.97
C ARG A 368 32.86 6.43 13.34
N ASN A 369 31.99 7.17 14.02
CA ASN A 369 30.71 7.60 13.46
C ASN A 369 30.89 8.67 12.38
N ASN A 370 31.08 8.23 11.13
CA ASN A 370 31.28 9.11 9.99
C ASN A 370 30.11 10.09 9.76
N SER A 371 28.88 9.73 10.16
CA SER A 371 27.73 10.63 10.05
C SER A 371 27.87 11.84 10.98
N ALA A 372 28.37 11.64 12.20
CA ALA A 372 28.65 12.74 13.12
C ALA A 372 29.81 13.61 12.64
N TRP A 373 30.87 13.01 12.09
CA TRP A 373 31.96 13.76 11.43
C TRP A 373 31.48 14.61 10.25
N ALA A 374 30.64 14.02 9.39
CA ALA A 374 30.05 14.72 8.26
C ALA A 374 29.13 15.87 8.72
N HIS A 375 28.35 15.66 9.79
CA HIS A 375 27.51 16.69 10.36
C HIS A 375 28.33 17.82 11.02
N ARG A 376 29.43 17.50 11.70
CA ARG A 376 30.37 18.51 12.21
C ARG A 376 30.93 19.35 11.07
N PHE A 377 31.35 18.71 9.97
CA PHE A 377 31.85 19.41 8.78
C PHE A 377 30.79 20.36 8.22
N PHE A 378 29.55 19.87 8.09
CA PHE A 378 28.41 20.66 7.67
C PHE A 378 28.18 21.88 8.59
N LEU A 379 28.16 21.71 9.91
CA LEU A 379 27.93 22.82 10.85
C LEU A 379 28.98 23.93 10.73
N ILE A 380 30.25 23.56 10.59
CA ILE A 380 31.35 24.53 10.53
C ILE A 380 31.44 25.20 9.15
N PHE A 381 31.30 24.42 8.07
CA PHE A 381 31.63 24.86 6.71
C PHE A 381 30.41 25.06 5.81
N SER A 382 29.20 25.12 6.38
CA SER A 382 27.97 25.47 5.68
C SER A 382 27.13 26.56 6.37
N ASP A 383 27.64 27.17 7.45
CA ASP A 383 26.97 28.31 8.10
C ASP A 383 26.96 29.54 7.15
N PRO A 384 25.78 30.06 6.76
CA PRO A 384 25.66 31.24 5.89
C PRO A 384 26.40 32.49 6.41
N ALA A 385 26.59 32.61 7.72
CA ALA A 385 27.32 33.73 8.32
C ALA A 385 28.81 33.71 7.94
N MET A 386 29.41 32.52 7.80
CA MET A 386 30.86 32.35 7.63
C MET A 386 31.26 31.62 6.34
N CYS A 387 30.31 31.22 5.51
CA CYS A 387 30.58 30.48 4.26
C CYS A 387 29.97 31.17 3.04
N THR A 388 30.56 30.90 1.87
CA THR A 388 30.09 31.38 0.58
C THR A 388 28.97 30.46 0.06
N ALA A 389 27.82 31.04 -0.30
CA ALA A 389 26.71 30.29 -0.85
C ALA A 389 27.09 29.59 -2.16
N ASP A 390 26.52 28.40 -2.39
CA ASP A 390 26.66 27.58 -3.61
C ASP A 390 28.09 27.14 -3.98
N LEU A 391 29.07 27.40 -3.10
CA LEU A 391 30.41 26.86 -3.26
C LEU A 391 30.40 25.34 -2.97
N PRO A 392 31.03 24.50 -3.83
CA PRO A 392 31.14 23.08 -3.54
C PRO A 392 31.76 22.81 -2.15
N ALA A 393 31.28 21.77 -1.47
CA ALA A 393 31.73 21.43 -0.12
C ALA A 393 33.26 21.18 -0.03
N THR A 394 33.87 20.75 -1.14
CA THR A 394 35.31 20.46 -1.26
C THR A 394 36.11 21.57 -1.94
N ALA A 395 35.53 22.74 -2.18
CA ALA A 395 36.24 23.89 -2.73
C ALA A 395 36.72 24.83 -1.61
N HIS A 396 37.92 25.39 -1.75
CA HIS A 396 38.46 26.40 -0.84
C HIS A 396 37.51 27.60 -0.72
N ASP A 397 37.17 27.96 0.51
CA ASP A 397 36.29 29.09 0.81
C ASP A 397 37.04 30.16 1.63
N PRO A 398 37.47 31.28 1.01
CA PRO A 398 38.23 32.32 1.70
C PRO A 398 37.39 33.07 2.75
N LYS A 399 36.06 32.89 2.78
CA LYS A 399 35.19 33.51 3.79
C LYS A 399 35.31 32.82 5.16
N VAL A 400 35.77 31.57 5.19
CA VAL A 400 35.93 30.82 6.44
C VAL A 400 37.14 31.39 7.21
N PRO A 401 36.97 31.85 8.47
CA PRO A 401 38.06 32.44 9.24
C PRO A 401 39.21 31.46 9.46
N ALA A 402 40.45 31.94 9.34
CA ALA A 402 41.65 31.13 9.56
C ALA A 402 41.67 30.48 10.96
N SER A 403 41.21 31.19 11.99
CA SER A 403 41.13 30.65 13.36
C SER A 403 40.17 29.47 13.50
N VAL A 404 39.10 29.43 12.71
CA VAL A 404 38.16 28.29 12.68
C VAL A 404 38.84 27.09 12.02
N VAL A 405 39.55 27.32 10.90
CA VAL A 405 40.34 26.27 10.23
C VAL A 405 41.39 25.70 11.19
N ASP A 406 42.16 26.55 11.87
CA ASP A 406 43.21 26.13 12.78
C ASP A 406 42.65 25.33 13.98
N SER A 407 41.50 25.75 14.51
CA SER A 407 40.78 25.02 15.56
C SER A 407 40.33 23.62 15.10
N GLU A 408 39.73 23.51 13.92
CA GLU A 408 39.26 22.22 13.39
C GLU A 408 40.42 21.30 12.95
N LEU A 409 41.55 21.86 12.50
CA LEU A 409 42.78 21.08 12.30
C LEU A 409 43.30 20.51 13.62
N GLY A 410 43.30 21.31 14.68
CA GLY A 410 43.65 20.86 16.04
C GLY A 410 42.75 19.72 16.51
N TYR A 411 41.43 19.89 16.38
CA TYR A 411 40.44 18.88 16.74
C TYR A 411 40.64 17.57 15.96
N ALA A 412 40.82 17.64 14.63
CA ALA A 412 41.03 16.46 13.81
C ALA A 412 42.32 15.70 14.22
N LYS A 413 43.42 16.44 14.46
CA LYS A 413 44.69 15.86 14.91
C LYS A 413 44.55 15.18 16.27
N GLU A 414 43.87 15.80 17.23
CA GLU A 414 43.57 15.21 18.54
C GLU A 414 42.86 13.87 18.39
N LYS A 415 41.79 13.81 17.57
CA LYS A 415 41.02 12.57 17.37
C LYS A 415 41.76 11.50 16.59
N ILE A 416 42.62 11.89 15.64
CA ILE A 416 43.51 10.95 14.94
C ILE A 416 44.47 10.27 15.92
N VAL A 417 45.04 11.00 16.88
CA VAL A 417 45.94 10.39 17.89
C VAL A 417 45.23 9.31 18.70
N LEU A 418 43.95 9.52 19.04
CA LEU A 418 43.14 8.55 19.78
C LEU A 418 42.80 7.30 18.96
N ALA A 419 42.57 7.45 17.66
CA ALA A 419 42.27 6.33 16.75
C ALA A 419 43.00 6.48 15.41
N PRO A 420 44.30 6.14 15.33
CA PRO A 420 45.13 6.41 14.16
C PRO A 420 44.65 5.76 12.86
N GLN A 421 44.00 4.60 12.92
CA GLN A 421 43.46 3.90 11.75
C GLN A 421 41.98 4.26 11.44
N ASN A 422 41.41 5.28 12.10
CA ASN A 422 40.03 5.71 11.82
C ASN A 422 39.97 6.59 10.56
N GLN A 423 39.41 6.07 9.48
CA GLN A 423 39.30 6.82 8.22
C GLN A 423 38.51 8.13 8.34
N SER A 424 37.48 8.20 9.20
CA SER A 424 36.60 9.36 9.30
C SER A 424 37.35 10.64 9.70
N SER A 425 38.24 10.54 10.69
CA SER A 425 39.01 11.69 11.17
C SER A 425 40.08 12.14 10.16
N TRP A 426 40.68 11.21 9.41
CA TRP A 426 41.59 11.54 8.30
C TRP A 426 40.87 12.21 7.13
N ASN A 427 39.69 11.70 6.74
CA ASN A 427 38.86 12.32 5.72
C ASN A 427 38.42 13.73 6.15
N TYR A 428 38.06 13.90 7.43
CA TYR A 428 37.74 15.21 7.99
C TYR A 428 38.94 16.16 7.92
N LEU A 429 40.13 15.73 8.35
CA LEU A 429 41.37 16.51 8.26
C LEU A 429 41.64 16.99 6.82
N ARG A 430 41.53 16.11 5.84
CA ARG A 430 41.66 16.46 4.41
C ARG A 430 40.63 17.49 3.97
N GLY A 431 39.38 17.31 4.40
CA GLY A 431 38.30 18.26 4.14
C GLY A 431 38.59 19.65 4.70
N VAL A 432 39.05 19.74 5.95
CA VAL A 432 39.41 21.01 6.61
C VAL A 432 40.56 21.70 5.89
N LEU A 433 41.62 20.95 5.54
CA LEU A 433 42.76 21.50 4.78
C LEU A 433 42.31 22.07 3.44
N THR A 434 41.52 21.30 2.69
CA THR A 434 41.02 21.73 1.37
C THR A 434 40.11 22.95 1.49
N LYS A 435 39.16 22.93 2.44
CA LYS A 435 38.20 24.02 2.66
C LYS A 435 38.89 25.31 3.10
N GLY A 436 39.92 25.19 3.95
CA GLY A 436 40.75 26.29 4.42
C GLY A 436 41.89 26.71 3.49
N GLY A 437 42.04 26.08 2.31
CA GLY A 437 43.09 26.39 1.35
C GLY A 437 44.50 26.15 1.90
N ARG A 438 44.65 25.17 2.80
CA ARG A 438 45.93 24.78 3.43
C ARG A 438 46.59 23.67 2.65
N SER A 439 47.92 23.61 2.71
CA SER A 439 48.70 22.58 2.02
C SER A 439 48.67 21.27 2.83
N PHE A 440 48.71 20.12 2.16
CA PHE A 440 48.95 18.85 2.85
C PHE A 440 50.38 18.79 3.41
N SER A 441 51.30 19.60 2.89
CA SER A 441 52.63 19.80 3.49
C SER A 441 52.54 20.26 4.96
N ASP A 442 51.49 21.00 5.34
CA ASP A 442 51.31 21.56 6.69
C ASP A 442 51.05 20.47 7.75
N VAL A 443 50.78 19.23 7.33
CA VAL A 443 50.52 18.09 8.21
C VAL A 443 51.50 16.94 8.04
N VAL A 444 52.60 17.13 7.31
CA VAL A 444 53.64 16.09 7.12
C VAL A 444 54.28 15.69 8.44
N GLU A 445 54.68 16.67 9.27
CA GLU A 445 55.29 16.40 10.58
C GLU A 445 54.36 15.58 11.47
N PHE A 446 53.09 15.96 11.53
CA PHE A 446 52.06 15.24 12.29
C PHE A 446 51.85 13.83 11.75
N SER A 447 51.64 13.68 10.44
CA SER A 447 51.33 12.40 9.80
C SER A 447 52.49 11.41 9.88
N SER A 448 53.73 11.91 9.89
CA SER A 448 54.94 11.09 10.01
C SER A 448 55.04 10.37 11.36
N GLN A 449 54.35 10.84 12.41
CA GLN A 449 54.36 10.20 13.73
C GLN A 449 53.72 8.80 13.73
N PHE A 450 52.97 8.45 12.68
CA PHE A 450 52.28 7.17 12.53
C PHE A 450 53.02 6.18 11.63
N VAL A 451 54.22 6.52 11.16
CA VAL A 451 55.00 5.75 10.19
C VAL A 451 56.46 5.71 10.63
N THR A 452 57.01 4.51 10.84
CA THR A 452 58.41 4.31 11.24
C THR A 452 59.09 3.36 10.26
N CYS A 453 60.32 3.69 9.86
CA CYS A 453 61.17 2.85 8.98
C CYS A 453 60.47 2.32 7.72
N LEU A 454 59.71 3.19 7.02
CA LEU A 454 58.92 2.78 5.85
C LEU A 454 59.82 2.22 4.72
N GLY A 455 59.56 0.98 4.30
CA GLY A 455 60.35 0.28 3.28
C GLY A 455 61.65 -0.35 3.80
N GLU A 456 61.95 -0.25 5.09
CA GLU A 456 63.20 -0.73 5.72
C GLU A 456 62.93 -1.84 6.76
N GLU A 457 64.01 -2.43 7.30
CA GLU A 457 63.92 -3.36 8.42
C GLU A 457 63.38 -2.62 9.66
N GLY A 458 62.32 -3.16 10.28
CA GLY A 458 61.63 -2.50 11.39
C GLY A 458 60.46 -1.59 10.98
N GLU A 459 59.96 -1.69 9.74
CA GLU A 459 58.77 -0.96 9.29
C GLU A 459 57.55 -1.18 10.21
N ASP A 460 57.08 -0.09 10.82
CA ASP A 460 55.87 -0.05 11.65
C ASP A 460 54.96 1.10 11.18
N VAL A 461 53.74 0.77 10.75
CA VAL A 461 52.73 1.72 10.30
C VAL A 461 51.50 1.59 11.17
N LYS A 462 51.23 2.62 11.95
CA LYS A 462 50.05 2.72 12.81
C LYS A 462 48.81 3.20 12.06
N SER A 463 49.01 3.82 10.89
CA SER A 463 47.92 4.32 10.05
C SER A 463 48.22 4.22 8.56
N SER A 464 47.46 3.43 7.81
CA SER A 464 47.53 3.44 6.35
C SER A 464 47.00 4.75 5.75
N HIS A 465 46.10 5.45 6.45
CA HIS A 465 45.63 6.77 6.04
C HIS A 465 46.70 7.86 6.20
N ALA A 466 47.62 7.72 7.17
CA ALA A 466 48.79 8.57 7.25
C ALA A 466 49.72 8.37 6.05
N LEU A 467 49.89 7.14 5.55
CA LEU A 467 50.64 6.89 4.32
C LEU A 467 50.01 7.60 3.11
N GLU A 468 48.69 7.53 2.98
CA GLU A 468 47.94 8.23 1.92
C GLU A 468 48.11 9.75 2.01
N MET A 469 47.97 10.33 3.21
CA MET A 469 48.21 11.77 3.45
C MET A 469 49.64 12.19 3.08
N LEU A 470 50.63 11.41 3.50
CA LEU A 470 52.05 11.70 3.24
C LEU A 470 52.38 11.57 1.75
N ALA A 471 51.85 10.55 1.06
CA ALA A 471 52.01 10.41 -0.39
C ALA A 471 51.50 11.67 -1.10
N ASP A 472 50.28 12.11 -0.81
CA ASP A 472 49.70 13.31 -1.44
C ASP A 472 50.48 14.59 -1.09
N ALA A 473 50.96 14.72 0.15
CA ALA A 473 51.78 15.86 0.56
C ALA A 473 53.13 15.91 -0.20
N TYR A 474 53.76 14.76 -0.44
CA TYR A 474 55.00 14.68 -1.21
C TYR A 474 54.78 14.96 -2.70
N VAL A 475 53.66 14.51 -3.26
CA VAL A 475 53.26 14.91 -4.63
C VAL A 475 53.11 16.43 -4.71
N GLN A 476 52.38 17.04 -3.77
CA GLN A 476 52.17 18.49 -3.73
C GLN A 476 53.47 19.29 -3.56
N SER A 477 54.46 18.75 -2.83
CA SER A 477 55.78 19.37 -2.67
C SER A 477 56.79 19.05 -3.80
N GLY A 478 56.42 18.21 -4.77
CA GLY A 478 57.27 17.81 -5.88
C GLY A 478 58.28 16.68 -5.58
N ASP A 479 58.19 16.02 -4.43
CA ASP A 479 59.03 14.86 -4.07
C ASP A 479 58.38 13.55 -4.56
N THR A 480 58.34 13.40 -5.89
CA THR A 480 57.66 12.27 -6.55
C THR A 480 58.31 10.92 -6.24
N ALA A 481 59.64 10.90 -6.06
CA ALA A 481 60.37 9.70 -5.68
C ALA A 481 59.92 9.18 -4.30
N LYS A 482 59.81 10.08 -3.31
CA LYS A 482 59.32 9.70 -1.99
C LYS A 482 57.84 9.35 -2.01
N ALA A 483 57.00 10.11 -2.71
CA ALA A 483 55.58 9.78 -2.88
C ALA A 483 55.39 8.36 -3.44
N LYS A 484 56.17 7.98 -4.45
CA LYS A 484 56.13 6.63 -5.05
C LYS A 484 56.42 5.53 -4.05
N VAL A 485 57.39 5.71 -3.14
CA VAL A 485 57.67 4.73 -2.07
C VAL A 485 56.44 4.54 -1.19
N TYR A 486 55.78 5.61 -0.77
CA TYR A 486 54.58 5.53 0.08
C TYR A 486 53.42 4.82 -0.63
N LEU A 487 53.16 5.16 -1.90
CA LEU A 487 52.16 4.48 -2.72
C LEU A 487 52.50 2.99 -2.87
N GLN A 488 53.76 2.65 -3.09
CA GLN A 488 54.22 1.27 -3.20
C GLN A 488 53.94 0.46 -1.94
N ARG A 489 54.26 1.01 -0.77
CA ARG A 489 53.99 0.35 0.50
C ARG A 489 52.50 0.18 0.78
N LEU A 490 51.65 1.10 0.28
CA LEU A 490 50.20 0.93 0.33
C LEU A 490 49.75 -0.32 -0.43
N TRP A 491 50.11 -0.51 -1.72
CA TRP A 491 49.62 -1.69 -2.43
C TRP A 491 50.33 -3.00 -2.04
N GLU A 492 51.59 -2.96 -1.63
CA GLU A 492 52.34 -4.19 -1.32
C GLU A 492 51.97 -4.77 0.04
N LYS A 493 51.58 -3.93 1.00
CA LYS A 493 51.43 -4.37 2.40
C LYS A 493 50.27 -3.75 3.15
N TRP A 494 50.12 -2.43 3.14
CA TRP A 494 49.26 -1.74 4.10
C TRP A 494 47.82 -1.53 3.64
N ASP A 495 47.55 -1.66 2.35
CA ASP A 495 46.23 -1.56 1.75
C ASP A 495 46.15 -2.27 0.37
N PRO A 496 46.40 -3.59 0.32
CA PRO A 496 46.45 -4.36 -0.92
C PRO A 496 45.09 -4.45 -1.62
N ILE A 497 43.98 -4.25 -0.90
CA ILE A 497 42.63 -4.27 -1.51
C ILE A 497 42.44 -3.16 -2.54
N ARG A 498 43.17 -2.03 -2.39
CA ARG A 498 43.19 -0.91 -3.35
C ARG A 498 44.43 -0.94 -4.25
N GLU A 499 45.09 -2.08 -4.43
CA GLU A 499 46.32 -2.22 -5.23
C GLU A 499 46.21 -1.55 -6.62
N GLY A 500 45.14 -1.84 -7.36
CA GLY A 500 44.94 -1.26 -8.69
C GLY A 500 44.86 0.27 -8.66
N TYR A 501 44.24 0.85 -7.63
CA TYR A 501 44.16 2.29 -7.44
C TYR A 501 45.54 2.90 -7.13
N TRP A 502 46.32 2.29 -6.23
CA TRP A 502 47.63 2.82 -5.88
C TRP A 502 48.66 2.70 -7.00
N LYS A 503 48.63 1.59 -7.75
CA LYS A 503 49.45 1.43 -8.96
C LYS A 503 49.09 2.47 -10.01
N HIS A 504 47.80 2.75 -10.17
CA HIS A 504 47.35 3.82 -11.06
C HIS A 504 47.88 5.19 -10.60
N ARG A 505 47.70 5.56 -9.33
CA ARG A 505 48.25 6.81 -8.75
C ARG A 505 49.76 6.92 -8.92
N ALA A 506 50.50 5.82 -8.76
CA ALA A 506 51.96 5.82 -8.93
C ALA A 506 52.36 6.00 -10.40
N ALA A 507 51.60 5.46 -11.35
CA ALA A 507 51.83 5.66 -12.78
C ALA A 507 51.57 7.11 -13.23
N GLU A 508 50.62 7.81 -12.60
CA GLU A 508 50.38 9.24 -12.87
C GLU A 508 51.62 10.10 -12.54
N LEU A 509 52.35 9.75 -11.48
CA LEU A 509 53.60 10.44 -11.11
C LEU A 509 54.71 10.29 -12.15
N GLU A 510 54.69 9.20 -12.94
CA GLU A 510 55.66 8.95 -14.02
C GLU A 510 55.28 9.66 -15.31
N ALA A 511 53.99 9.96 -15.52
CA ALA A 511 53.49 10.64 -16.71
C ALA A 511 53.66 12.17 -16.63
N GLU A 512 53.75 12.73 -15.42
CA GLU A 512 53.94 14.16 -15.15
C GLU A 512 55.41 14.57 -14.95
N ALA A 513 56.33 13.62 -14.80
CA ALA A 513 57.78 13.81 -14.66
C ALA A 513 58.48 13.83 -16.03
#